data_AF-A0A382XS58-F1
#
_entry.id   AF-A0A382XS58-F1
#
_cell.length_a   1.000
_cell.length_b   1.000
_cell.length_c   1.000
_cell.angle_alpha   90.00
_cell.angle_beta   90.00
_cell.angle_gamma   90.00
#
_symmetry.space_group_name_H-M   'P 1'
#
loop_
_entity.id
_entity.type
_entity.pdbx_description
1 polymer ?
#
loop_
_entity_poly.entity_id
_entity_poly.type
_entity_poly.pdbx_seq_one_letter_code
_entity_poly.pdbx_strand_id
1 'polypeptide(L)'
;VLHSIENPEQKNLSFVNSQQRLEFNQVREGRYTLTLFSDRNNDKTYTTGTAKPLTPAEWFYVMPDTIEIRTNWDIEMPSINIQELH
;
A
#
# COMPACT_ATOMS: atom_id res chain seq x y z
N VAL A 1 -0.08 -1.82 -0.24
CA VAL A 1 -0.94 -2.47 -1.24
C VAL A 1 -0.90 -1.68 -2.52
N LEU A 2 -0.61 -2.33 -3.65
CA LEU A 2 -0.82 -1.75 -4.98
C LEU A 2 -2.20 -2.16 -5.48
N HIS A 3 -3.03 -1.17 -5.82
CA HIS A 3 -4.37 -1.35 -6.39
C HIS A 3 -4.34 -0.99 -7.86
N SER A 4 -4.70 -1.91 -8.75
CA SER A 4 -4.82 -1.58 -10.18
C SER A 4 -6.03 -0.67 -10.40
N ILE A 5 -5.84 0.36 -11.20
CA ILE A 5 -6.91 1.27 -11.62
C ILE A 5 -7.79 0.59 -12.68
N GLU A 6 -7.18 -0.18 -13.58
CA GLU A 6 -7.87 -0.86 -14.67
C GLU A 6 -8.61 -2.13 -14.22
N ASN A 7 -8.11 -2.83 -13.20
CA ASN A 7 -8.73 -4.04 -12.66
C ASN A 7 -8.83 -3.98 -11.12
N PRO A 8 -9.97 -3.54 -10.56
CA PRO A 8 -10.14 -3.37 -9.11
C PRO A 8 -9.96 -4.64 -8.26
N GLU A 9 -10.11 -5.82 -8.86
CA GLU A 9 -9.86 -7.11 -8.19
C GLU A 9 -8.35 -7.42 -8.08
N GLN A 10 -7.53 -6.83 -8.96
CA GLN A 10 -6.09 -7.02 -8.97
C GLN A 10 -5.42 -6.13 -7.92
N LYS A 11 -4.96 -6.78 -6.86
CA LYS A 11 -4.24 -6.14 -5.75
C LYS A 11 -2.95 -6.91 -5.48
N ASN A 12 -1.86 -6.19 -5.25
CA ASN A 12 -0.60 -6.79 -4.81
C ASN A 12 -0.31 -6.34 -3.37
N LEU A 13 -0.07 -7.31 -2.49
CA LEU A 13 0.30 -7.10 -1.10
C LEU A 13 1.82 -7.26 -0.95
N SER A 14 2.41 -6.41 -0.13
CA SER A 14 3.81 -6.50 0.27
C SER A 14 3.92 -6.00 1.72
N PHE A 15 4.90 -6.52 2.43
CA PHE A 15 5.16 -6.23 3.84
C PHE A 15 6.55 -5.64 3.99
N VAL A 16 6.71 -4.74 4.96
CA VAL A 16 7.99 -4.08 5.22
C VAL A 16 9.01 -5.14 5.64
N ASN A 17 10.09 -5.28 4.88
CA ASN A 17 11.17 -6.22 5.18
C ASN A 17 12.15 -5.65 6.22
N SER A 18 13.17 -6.43 6.58
CA SER A 18 14.19 -6.01 7.56
C SER A 18 15.03 -4.81 7.10
N GLN A 19 15.02 -4.51 5.81
CA GLN A 19 15.66 -3.34 5.20
C GLN A 19 14.71 -2.14 5.08
N GLN A 20 13.55 -2.18 5.74
CA GLN A 20 12.53 -1.12 5.72
C GLN A 20 11.99 -0.81 4.32
N ARG A 21 11.95 -1.83 3.44
CA ARG A 21 11.47 -1.71 2.06
C ARG A 21 10.21 -2.53 1.83
N LEU A 22 9.41 -2.05 0.88
CA LEU A 22 8.30 -2.78 0.29
C LEU A 22 8.72 -3.19 -1.12
N GLU A 23 8.64 -4.49 -1.40
CA GLU A 23 9.02 -5.06 -2.69
C GLU A 23 7.82 -5.72 -3.32
N PHE A 24 7.50 -5.33 -4.56
CA PHE A 24 6.42 -5.90 -5.34
C PHE A 24 7.00 -6.57 -6.58
N ASN A 25 6.99 -7.90 -6.61
CA ASN A 25 7.57 -8.68 -7.71
C ASN A 25 6.47 -9.14 -8.67
N GLN A 26 6.82 -9.24 -9.96
CA GLN A 26 5.93 -9.78 -11.01
C GLN A 26 4.58 -9.04 -11.13
N VAL A 27 4.58 -7.73 -10.87
CA VAL A 27 3.39 -6.90 -11.05
C VAL A 27 3.12 -6.73 -12.55
N ARG A 28 1.86 -6.95 -12.96
CA ARG A 28 1.45 -6.74 -14.35
C ARG A 28 1.54 -5.26 -14.72
N GLU A 29 1.80 -4.98 -15.99
CA GLU A 29 1.75 -3.60 -16.49
C GLU A 29 0.37 -2.95 -16.28
N GLY A 30 0.36 -1.64 -16.09
CA GLY A 30 -0.85 -0.86 -15.81
C GLY A 30 -0.58 0.30 -14.87
N ARG A 31 -1.66 0.98 -14.46
CA ARG A 31 -1.58 2.09 -13.51
C ARG A 31 -2.11 1.65 -12.16
N TYR A 32 -1.42 2.09 -11.12
CA TYR A 32 -1.70 1.66 -9.77
C TYR A 32 -1.78 2.84 -8.81
N THR A 33 -2.58 2.68 -7.76
CA THR A 33 -2.47 3.49 -6.54
C THR A 33 -1.79 2.68 -5.45
N LEU A 34 -1.05 3.36 -4.57
CA LEU A 34 -0.37 2.75 -3.43
C LEU A 34 -1.04 3.19 -2.13
N THR A 35 -1.51 2.21 -1.37
CA THR A 35 -2.00 2.40 0.00
C THR A 35 -1.06 1.73 0.98
N LEU A 36 -0.55 2.48 1.93
CA LEU A 36 0.20 2.00 3.10
C LEU A 36 -0.74 1.96 4.29
N PHE A 37 -0.66 0.92 5.12
CA PHE A 37 -1.40 0.88 6.38
C PHE A 37 -0.65 0.06 7.42
N SER A 38 -0.92 0.35 8.69
CA SER A 38 -0.41 -0.43 9.82
C SER A 38 -1.38 -1.56 10.12
N ASP A 39 -0.95 -2.80 9.92
CA ASP A 39 -1.70 -4.03 10.23
C ASP A 39 -1.53 -4.37 11.71
N ARG A 40 -2.33 -3.75 12.58
CA ARG A 40 -2.21 -3.87 14.04
C ARG A 40 -2.83 -5.16 14.55
N ASN A 41 -3.87 -5.64 13.87
CA ASN A 41 -4.56 -6.88 14.21
C ASN A 41 -3.99 -8.10 13.47
N ASN A 42 -3.00 -7.91 12.58
CA ASN A 42 -2.31 -8.94 11.82
C ASN A 42 -3.24 -9.73 10.88
N ASP A 43 -4.26 -9.07 10.34
CA ASP A 43 -5.24 -9.67 9.42
C ASP A 43 -4.88 -9.46 7.93
N LYS A 44 -3.80 -8.72 7.66
CA LYS A 44 -3.25 -8.41 6.32
C LYS A 44 -4.18 -7.58 5.44
N THR A 45 -5.18 -6.94 6.03
CA THR A 45 -6.15 -6.07 5.38
C THR A 45 -6.32 -4.77 6.18
N TYR A 46 -6.86 -3.74 5.53
CA TYR A 46 -7.11 -2.48 6.23
C TYR A 46 -8.38 -2.59 7.07
N THR A 47 -8.26 -2.29 8.38
CA THR A 47 -9.40 -2.27 9.31
C THR A 47 -9.93 -0.86 9.55
N THR A 48 -11.20 -0.62 9.20
CA THR A 48 -11.88 0.70 9.26
C THR A 48 -12.31 1.15 10.67
N GLY A 49 -12.12 0.33 11.70
CA GLY A 49 -12.58 0.60 13.06
C GLY A 49 -14.11 0.57 13.23
N THR A 50 -14.60 0.84 14.44
CA THR A 50 -16.03 0.92 14.80
C THR A 50 -16.32 2.15 15.65
N ALA A 51 -17.46 2.83 15.42
CA ALA A 51 -17.84 3.97 16.24
C ALA A 51 -18.44 3.58 17.60
N LYS A 52 -19.13 2.43 17.69
CA LYS A 52 -19.78 1.94 18.92
C LYS A 52 -19.74 0.41 19.00
N PRO A 53 -19.00 -0.20 19.95
CA PRO A 53 -18.01 0.46 20.82
C PRO A 53 -16.90 1.13 20.00
N LEU A 54 -16.26 2.16 20.56
CA LEU A 54 -15.19 2.87 19.86
C LEU A 54 -13.98 1.97 19.70
N THR A 55 -13.68 1.61 18.46
CA THR A 55 -12.46 0.94 18.02
C THR A 55 -11.83 1.81 16.93
N PRO A 56 -10.64 2.40 17.15
CA PRO A 56 -10.02 3.25 16.14
C PRO A 56 -9.69 2.44 14.88
N ALA A 57 -9.75 3.10 13.73
CA ALA A 57 -9.27 2.53 12.48
C ALA A 57 -7.75 2.36 12.51
N GLU A 58 -7.24 1.49 11.65
CA GLU A 58 -5.81 1.43 11.39
C GLU A 58 -5.32 2.71 10.73
N TRP A 59 -4.06 3.07 11.02
CA TRP A 59 -3.43 4.19 10.33
C TRP A 59 -3.18 3.81 8.88
N PHE A 60 -3.42 4.75 7.96
CA PHE A 60 -3.16 4.55 6.55
C PHE A 60 -2.65 5.83 5.87
N TYR A 61 -2.00 5.65 4.74
CA TYR A 61 -1.59 6.70 3.83
C TYR A 61 -1.85 6.25 2.40
N VAL A 62 -2.51 7.10 1.60
CA VAL A 62 -2.70 6.87 0.17
C VAL A 62 -1.78 7.81 -0.57
N MET A 63 -0.91 7.26 -1.41
CA MET A 63 -0.03 8.07 -2.23
C MET A 63 -0.86 8.92 -3.20
N PRO A 64 -0.62 10.24 -3.31
CA PRO A 64 -1.49 11.13 -4.06
C PRO A 64 -1.41 10.94 -5.58
N ASP A 65 -0.29 10.43 -6.09
CA ASP A 65 -0.08 10.21 -7.52
C ASP A 65 -0.18 8.72 -7.88
N THR A 66 -0.42 8.47 -9.16
CA THR A 66 -0.50 7.15 -9.76
C THR A 66 0.89 6.62 -10.15
N ILE A 67 1.06 5.32 -10.05
CA ILE A 67 2.29 4.62 -10.46
C ILE A 67 2.02 3.93 -11.78
N GLU A 68 2.76 4.28 -12.81
CA GLU A 68 2.74 3.57 -14.08
C GLU A 68 3.79 2.46 -14.07
N ILE A 69 3.36 1.20 -14.18
CA ILE A 69 4.23 0.03 -14.28
C ILE A 69 4.21 -0.45 -15.72
N ARG A 70 5.40 -0.60 -16.31
CA ARG A 70 5.59 -1.13 -17.67
C ARG A 70 6.34 -2.45 -17.60
N THR A 71 6.07 -3.33 -18.56
CA THR A 71 6.78 -4.61 -18.66
C THR A 71 8.29 -4.38 -18.81
N ASN A 72 9.10 -5.14 -18.05
CA ASN A 72 10.57 -5.06 -17.98
C ASN A 72 11.16 -3.79 -17.34
N TRP A 73 10.38 -3.01 -16.57
CA TRP A 73 10.91 -1.89 -15.79
C TRP A 73 11.08 -2.27 -14.33
N ASP A 74 12.27 -2.00 -13.79
CA ASP A 74 12.49 -1.93 -12.35
C ASP A 74 12.25 -0.49 -11.90
N ILE A 75 11.29 -0.30 -11.00
CA ILE A 75 10.90 1.03 -10.49
C ILE A 75 11.31 1.11 -9.03
N GLU A 76 12.15 2.08 -8.70
CA GLU A 76 12.49 2.42 -7.32
C GLU A 76 11.83 3.76 -6.96
N MET A 77 11.07 3.76 -5.86
CA MET A 77 10.40 4.96 -5.34
C MET A 77 11.21 5.62 -4.25
N PRO A 78 11.10 6.95 -4.08
CA PRO A 78 11.74 7.65 -2.99
C PRO A 78 11.23 7.13 -1.63
N SER A 79 12.09 7.23 -0.62
CA SER A 79 11.72 6.89 0.76
C SER A 79 10.59 7.80 1.25
N ILE A 80 9.61 7.20 1.93
CA ILE A 80 8.50 7.92 2.56
C ILE A 80 8.78 8.00 4.06
N ASN A 81 8.96 9.22 4.59
CA ASN A 81 9.07 9.41 6.04
C ASN A 81 7.67 9.46 6.65
N ILE A 82 7.27 8.35 7.29
CA ILE A 82 5.95 8.23 7.92
C ILE A 82 5.76 9.25 9.06
N GLN A 83 6.83 9.66 9.75
CA GLN A 83 6.73 10.59 10.88
C GLN A 83 6.37 12.02 10.44
N GLU A 84 6.66 12.38 9.19
CA GLU A 84 6.36 13.70 8.61
C GLU A 84 4.95 13.77 7.99
N LEU A 85 4.20 12.66 7.96
CA LEU A 85 2.83 12.60 7.44
C LEU A 85 1.76 13.04 8.47
N HIS A 86 2.16 13.74 9.54
CA HIS A 86 1.35 14.14 10.68
C HIS A 86 1.06 15.64 10.72
#